data_AF-X1UHF1-F1
#
_entry.id   AF-X1UHF1-F1
#
_cell.length_a   1.000
_cell.length_b   1.000
_cell.length_c   1.000
_cell.angle_alpha   90.00
_cell.angle_beta   90.00
_cell.angle_gamma   90.00
#
_symmetry.space_group_name_H-M   'P 1'
#
loop_
_entity.id
_entity.type
_entity.pdbx_description
1 polymer ?
#
loop_
_entity_poly.entity_id
_entity_poly.type
_entity_poly.pdbx_seq_one_letter_code
_entity_poly.pdbx_strand_id
1 'polypeptide(L)' 'MPQIKSAIKRVKTSEKSHLRNISYKSKIKSAIKKFNLALSEKNKEETSKYFKDSISILDKSVNKGILPKNTA' A
#
# COMPACT_ATOMS: atom_id res chain seq x y z
N MET A 1 -19.72 8.19 20.24
CA MET A 1 -18.66 9.20 20.48
C MET A 1 -17.91 8.82 21.75
N PRO A 2 -16.57 8.80 21.78
CA PRO A 2 -15.85 8.40 22.97
C PRO A 2 -16.03 9.46 24.07
N GLN A 3 -16.38 9.03 25.27
CA GLN A 3 -16.59 9.92 26.42
C GLN A 3 -15.29 10.15 27.22
N ILE A 4 -14.39 9.16 27.22
CA ILE A 4 -13.13 9.20 27.97
C ILE A 4 -12.06 9.92 27.12
N LYS A 5 -11.30 10.84 27.74
CA LYS A 5 -10.23 11.61 27.07
C LYS A 5 -9.23 10.73 26.30
N SER A 6 -8.82 9.61 26.89
CA SER A 6 -7.92 8.64 26.25
C SER A 6 -8.54 8.04 24.99
N ALA A 7 -9.83 7.70 25.02
CA ALA A 7 -10.54 7.12 23.88
C ALA A 7 -10.74 8.14 22.75
N ILE A 8 -11.03 9.42 23.05
CA ILE A 8 -11.08 10.49 22.05
C ILE A 8 -9.73 10.63 21.33
N LYS A 9 -8.62 10.58 22.09
CA LYS A 9 -7.27 10.59 21.51
C LYS A 9 -7.03 9.37 20.62
N ARG A 10 -7.46 8.18 21.04
CA ARG A 10 -7.29 6.93 20.27
C ARG A 10 -8.01 6.99 18.92
N VAL A 11 -9.24 7.52 18.87
CA VAL A 11 -9.98 7.71 17.61
C VAL A 11 -9.20 8.60 16.65
N LYS A 12 -8.74 9.77 17.09
CA LYS A 12 -7.94 10.69 16.26
C LYS A 12 -6.66 10.03 15.71
N THR A 13 -5.95 9.27 16.56
CA THR A 13 -4.72 8.56 16.13
C THR A 13 -5.01 7.40 15.17
N SER A 14 -6.15 6.74 15.36
CA SER A 14 -6.60 5.64 14.51
C SER A 14 -6.96 6.16 13.11
N GLU A 15 -7.73 7.24 13.01
CA GLU A 15 -8.11 7.87 11.74
C GLU A 15 -6.88 8.29 10.93
N LYS A 16 -5.91 8.96 11.56
CA LYS A 16 -4.64 9.34 10.91
C LYS A 16 -3.88 8.12 10.36
N SER A 17 -3.84 7.04 11.14
CA SER A 17 -3.17 5.81 10.73
C SER A 17 -3.95 5.08 9.63
N HIS A 18 -5.28 5.12 9.69
CA HIS A 18 -6.17 4.51 8.71
C HIS A 18 -6.03 5.18 7.34
N LEU A 19 -6.05 6.51 7.27
CA LEU A 19 -5.85 7.28 6.04
C LEU A 19 -4.50 6.97 5.39
N ARG A 20 -3.43 6.90 6.21
CA ARG A 20 -2.10 6.48 5.74
C ARG A 20 -2.18 5.09 5.12
N ASN A 21 -2.72 4.11 5.84
CA ASN A 21 -2.75 2.72 5.40
C ASN A 21 -3.59 2.52 4.14
N ILE A 22 -4.72 3.23 4.00
CA ILE A 22 -5.54 3.21 2.78
C ILE A 22 -4.73 3.69 1.57
N SER A 23 -4.03 4.83 1.70
CA SER A 23 -3.25 5.40 0.60
C SER A 23 -2.20 4.40 0.08
N TYR A 24 -1.43 3.78 0.98
CA TYR A 24 -0.43 2.79 0.58
C TYR A 24 -1.06 1.52 -0.01
N LYS A 25 -2.15 1.00 0.57
CA LYS A 25 -2.87 -0.17 0.02
C LYS A 25 -3.41 0.11 -1.39
N SER A 26 -3.95 1.30 -1.63
CA SER A 26 -4.42 1.71 -2.96
C SER A 26 -3.26 1.80 -3.96
N LYS A 27 -2.11 2.34 -3.53
CA LYS A 27 -0.89 2.42 -4.36
C LYS A 27 -0.39 1.04 -4.77
N ILE A 28 -0.36 0.08 -3.86
CA ILE A 28 0.04 -1.32 -4.14
C ILE A 28 -0.91 -1.94 -5.17
N LYS A 29 -2.23 -1.86 -4.94
CA LYS A 29 -3.24 -2.39 -5.87
C LYS A 29 -3.11 -1.79 -7.26
N SER A 30 -2.84 -0.49 -7.33
CA SER A 30 -2.64 0.23 -8.59
C SER A 30 -1.38 -0.23 -9.32
N ALA A 31 -0.27 -0.45 -8.61
CA ALA A 31 0.98 -0.94 -9.17
C ALA A 31 0.81 -2.35 -9.77
N ILE A 32 0.17 -3.26 -9.02
CA ILE A 32 -0.16 -4.62 -9.49
C ILE A 32 -1.06 -4.58 -10.74
N LYS A 33 -2.07 -3.70 -10.76
CA LYS A 33 -2.96 -3.56 -11.91
C LYS A 33 -2.20 -3.11 -13.16
N LYS A 34 -1.28 -2.13 -13.03
CA LYS A 34 -0.45 -1.66 -14.14
C LYS A 34 0.48 -2.75 -14.67
N PHE A 35 1.08 -3.52 -13.78
CA PHE A 35 1.91 -4.67 -14.17
C PHE A 35 1.11 -5.74 -14.93
N ASN A 36 -0.08 -6.11 -14.45
CA ASN A 36 -0.94 -7.08 -15.13
C ASN A 36 -1.41 -6.60 -16.52
N LEU A 37 -1.65 -5.29 -16.66
CA LEU A 37 -2.04 -4.70 -17.94
C LEU A 37 -0.87 -4.73 -18.93
N ALA A 38 0.33 -4.32 -18.50
CA ALA A 38 1.55 -4.40 -19.33
C ALA A 38 1.90 -5.84 -19.75
N LEU A 39 1.65 -6.82 -18.86
CA LEU A 39 1.78 -8.25 -19.19
C LEU A 39 0.80 -8.69 -20.28
N SER A 40 -0.45 -8.23 -20.21
CA SER A 40 -1.49 -8.56 -21.19
C SER A 40 -1.16 -7.99 -22.57
N GLU A 41 -0.54 -6.81 -22.61
CA GLU A 41 -0.13 -6.11 -23.84
C GLU A 41 1.20 -6.61 -24.42
N LYS A 42 1.88 -7.58 -23.78
CA LYS A 42 3.17 -8.17 -24.18
C LYS A 42 4.31 -7.14 -24.39
N ASN A 43 4.21 -5.96 -23.78
CA ASN A 43 5.26 -4.94 -23.84
C ASN A 43 6.37 -5.25 -22.81
N LYS A 44 7.48 -5.83 -23.27
CA LYS A 44 8.57 -6.33 -22.42
C LYS A 44 9.31 -5.23 -21.64
N GLU A 45 9.48 -4.06 -22.23
CA GLU A 45 10.22 -2.96 -21.59
C GLU A 45 9.42 -2.33 -20.45
N GLU A 46 8.14 -2.04 -20.70
CA GLU A 46 7.24 -1.50 -19.70
C GLU A 46 6.97 -2.48 -18.56
N THR A 47 6.84 -3.77 -18.87
CA THR A 47 6.66 -4.83 -17.86
C THR A 47 7.82 -4.86 -16.88
N SER A 48 9.08 -4.78 -17.36
CA SER A 48 10.27 -4.77 -16.49
C SER A 48 10.32 -3.55 -15.57
N LYS A 49 9.93 -2.38 -16.09
CA LYS A 49 9.86 -1.14 -15.31
C LYS A 49 8.78 -1.21 -14.23
N TYR A 50 7.55 -1.58 -14.60
CA TYR A 50 6.44 -1.71 -13.64
C TYR A 50 6.68 -2.81 -12.61
N PHE A 51 7.41 -3.86 -12.96
CA PHE A 51 7.81 -4.91 -12.01
C PHE A 51 8.75 -4.36 -10.93
N LYS A 52 9.83 -3.66 -11.32
CA LYS A 52 10.78 -3.04 -10.38
C LYS A 52 10.10 -2.02 -9.47
N ASP A 53 9.22 -1.19 -10.04
CA ASP A 53 8.46 -0.21 -9.27
C ASP A 53 7.51 -0.88 -8.27
N SER A 54 6.85 -1.96 -8.67
CA SER A 54 5.93 -2.72 -7.82
C SER A 54 6.66 -3.36 -6.63
N ILE A 55 7.83 -3.98 -6.87
CA ILE A 55 8.69 -4.55 -5.81
C ILE A 55 9.11 -3.46 -4.83
N SER A 56 9.61 -2.32 -5.34
CA SER A 56 10.04 -1.21 -4.46
C SER A 56 8.91 -0.70 -3.57
N ILE A 57 7.68 -0.64 -4.09
CA ILE A 57 6.51 -0.21 -3.33
C ILE A 57 6.11 -1.26 -2.28
N LEU A 58 6.19 -2.55 -2.61
CA LEU A 58 5.92 -3.65 -1.69
C LEU A 58 6.89 -3.63 -0.50
N ASP A 59 8.20 -3.63 -0.75
CA ASP A 59 9.22 -3.63 0.30
C ASP A 59 9.13 -2.41 1.21
N LYS A 60 8.87 -1.23 0.63
CA LYS A 60 8.64 0.00 1.41
C LYS A 60 7.40 -0.09 2.28
N SER A 61 6.37 -0.81 1.84
CA SER A 61 5.12 -0.96 2.59
C SER A 61 5.27 -1.94 3.75
N VAL A 62 6.12 -2.98 3.59
CA VAL A 62 6.51 -3.91 4.66
C VAL A 62 7.35 -3.20 5.71
N ASN A 63 8.37 -2.44 5.31
CA ASN A 63 9.22 -1.68 6.22
C ASN A 63 8.43 -0.62 7.02
N LYS A 64 7.34 -0.08 6.46
CA LYS A 64 6.43 0.86 7.15
C LYS A 64 5.38 0.16 8.04
N GLY A 65 5.39 -1.18 8.13
CA GLY A 65 4.47 -1.97 8.95
C GLY A 65 3.02 -1.95 8.44
N ILE A 66 2.81 -1.67 7.15
CA ILE A 66 1.47 -1.59 6.55
C ILE A 66 1.02 -2.97 6.05
N LEU A 67 1.97 -3.77 5.58
CA LEU A 67 1.82 -5.17 5.25
C LEU A 67 2.71 -6.02 6.16
N PRO A 68 2.25 -7.19 6.62
CA PRO A 68 3.10 -8.16 7.29
C PRO A 68 4.07 -8.80 6.29
N LYS A 69 5.23 -9.25 6.78
CA LYS A 69 6.31 -9.83 5.95
C LYS A 69 5.86 -11.03 5.11
N ASN A 70 4.90 -11.81 5.60
CA ASN A 70 4.39 -12.99 4.91
C ASN A 70 3.46 -12.67 3.72
N THR A 71 2.98 -11.43 3.63
CA THR A 71 2.12 -10.95 2.54
C THR A 71 2.89 -10.10 1.53
N ALA A 72 4.20 -9.97 1.73
CA ALA A 72 5.11 -9.25 0.84
C ALA A 72 5.42 -10.09 -0.41
#